data_AF-A0A7C2K156-F1
#
_entry.id   AF-A0A7C2K156-F1
#
_cell.length_a   1.000
_cell.length_b   1.000
_cell.length_c   1.000
_cell.angle_alpha   90.00
_cell.angle_beta   90.00
_cell.angle_gamma   90.00
#
_symmetry.space_group_name_H-M   'P 1'
#
loop_
_entity.id
_entity.type
_entity.pdbx_description
1 polymer ?
#
loop_
_entity_poly.entity_id
_entity_poly.type
_entity_poly.pdbx_seq_one_letter_code
_entity_poly.pdbx_strand_id
1 'polypeptide(L)'
;MELKKLKELVEGYSLIVVDEAQYVTEIGLTAKMIVDYVPEVKLILTGSSSFELKGQLGEPLTGRKFTIELFPVSLLELRKKYNLFELSERLNEFLVYGMYPKVLEIPKEEKIYYLNEIIVSYLLKDILTFEKIKNSKT
;
A
#
# COMPACT_ATOMS: atom_id res chain seq x y z
N MET A 1 14.23 4.24 -18.36
CA MET A 1 14.24 5.72 -18.53
C MET A 1 15.68 6.23 -18.53
N GLU A 2 16.04 7.22 -19.37
CA GLU A 2 17.41 7.78 -19.38
C GLU A 2 17.62 8.76 -18.22
N LEU A 3 18.79 8.71 -17.56
CA LEU A 3 19.10 9.53 -16.36
C LEU A 3 18.94 11.03 -16.59
N LYS A 4 19.31 11.53 -17.77
CA LYS A 4 19.18 12.95 -18.10
C LYS A 4 17.72 13.41 -18.04
N LYS A 5 16.81 12.66 -18.69
CA LYS A 5 15.38 12.96 -18.67
C LYS A 5 14.78 12.84 -17.27
N LEU A 6 15.25 11.88 -16.48
CA LEU A 6 14.84 11.77 -15.09
C LEU A 6 15.22 13.01 -14.29
N LYS A 7 16.46 13.50 -14.42
CA LYS A 7 16.92 14.71 -13.72
C LYS A 7 16.11 15.93 -14.12
N GLU A 8 15.84 16.11 -15.40
CA GLU A 8 14.98 17.18 -15.91
C GLU A 8 13.53 17.05 -15.38
N LEU A 9 13.00 15.83 -15.27
CA LEU A 9 11.64 15.58 -14.76
C LEU A 9 11.49 15.95 -13.28
N VAL A 10 12.51 15.69 -12.46
CA VAL A 10 12.46 15.90 -11.01
C VAL A 10 13.07 17.24 -10.58
N GLU A 11 13.57 18.04 -11.52
CA GLU A 11 14.21 19.32 -11.25
C GLU A 11 13.26 20.29 -10.53
N GLY A 12 13.77 20.96 -9.49
CA GLY A 12 13.01 21.94 -8.71
C GLY A 12 12.04 21.34 -7.68
N TYR A 13 11.83 20.02 -7.67
CA TYR A 13 11.03 19.35 -6.65
C TYR A 13 11.89 18.90 -5.47
N SER A 14 11.37 19.02 -4.25
CA SER A 14 12.00 18.50 -3.02
C SER A 14 11.35 17.20 -2.54
N LEU A 15 10.16 16.89 -3.04
CA LEU A 15 9.38 15.71 -2.68
C LEU A 15 8.63 15.20 -3.90
N ILE A 16 8.72 13.90 -4.14
CA ILE A 16 7.94 13.17 -5.13
C ILE A 16 7.18 12.07 -4.40
N VAL A 17 5.87 12.01 -4.65
CA VAL A 17 4.99 10.96 -4.13
C VAL A 17 4.41 10.21 -5.33
N VAL A 18 4.60 8.90 -5.35
CA VAL A 18 4.03 8.01 -6.36
C VAL A 18 3.02 7.11 -5.67
N ASP A 19 1.74 7.31 -6.02
CA ASP A 19 0.66 6.48 -5.52
C ASP A 19 0.55 5.18 -6.33
N GLU A 20 0.22 4.07 -5.67
CA GLU A 20 0.10 2.74 -6.26
C GLU A 20 1.29 2.36 -7.16
N ALA A 21 2.49 2.58 -6.62
CA ALA A 21 3.75 2.52 -7.33
C ALA A 21 4.05 1.15 -7.97
N GLN A 22 3.40 0.07 -7.54
CA GLN A 22 3.53 -1.26 -8.15
C GLN A 22 3.06 -1.35 -9.60
N TYR A 23 2.21 -0.40 -10.05
CA TYR A 23 1.76 -0.33 -11.43
C TYR A 23 2.74 0.40 -12.35
N VAL A 24 3.74 1.08 -11.79
CA VAL A 24 4.75 1.79 -12.56
C VAL A 24 5.84 0.81 -13.00
N THR A 25 5.96 0.63 -14.32
CA THR A 25 7.00 -0.20 -14.92
C THR A 25 8.39 0.26 -14.49
N GLU A 26 9.25 -0.69 -14.09
CA GLU A 26 10.63 -0.41 -13.63
C GLU A 26 10.72 0.61 -12.47
N ILE A 27 9.70 0.70 -11.61
CA ILE A 27 9.69 1.64 -10.48
C ILE A 27 10.92 1.48 -9.57
N GLY A 28 11.39 0.26 -9.35
CA GLY A 28 12.58 0.00 -8.52
C GLY A 28 13.86 0.60 -9.09
N LEU A 29 14.07 0.51 -10.40
CA LEU A 29 15.21 1.13 -11.08
C LEU A 29 15.09 2.65 -11.07
N THR A 30 13.90 3.18 -11.37
CA THR A 30 13.64 4.62 -11.34
C THR A 30 13.89 5.21 -9.96
N ALA A 31 13.36 4.56 -8.92
CA ALA A 31 13.57 4.97 -7.54
C ALA A 31 15.04 4.90 -7.13
N LYS A 32 15.77 3.85 -7.54
CA LYS A 32 17.22 3.76 -7.32
C LYS A 32 17.96 4.92 -7.98
N MET A 33 17.60 5.29 -9.21
CA MET A 33 18.23 6.41 -9.91
C MET A 33 17.95 7.75 -9.22
N ILE A 34 16.74 7.99 -8.73
CA ILE A 34 16.42 9.21 -7.97
C ILE A 34 17.27 9.28 -6.71
N VAL A 35 17.26 8.21 -5.89
CA VAL A 35 17.99 8.18 -4.61
C VAL A 35 19.50 8.31 -4.80
N ASP A 36 20.07 7.68 -5.83
CA ASP A 36 21.52 7.66 -6.05
C ASP A 36 22.04 8.96 -6.72
N TYR A 37 21.26 9.60 -7.60
CA TYR A 37 21.74 10.71 -8.43
C TYR A 37 21.08 12.06 -8.17
N VAL A 38 20.01 12.10 -7.37
CA VAL A 38 19.25 13.30 -7.00
C VAL A 38 18.88 13.25 -5.50
N PRO A 39 19.88 13.18 -4.60
CA PRO A 39 19.66 12.95 -3.16
C PRO A 39 18.86 14.05 -2.45
N GLU A 40 18.73 15.24 -3.05
CA GLU A 40 17.90 16.35 -2.57
C GLU A 40 16.39 16.07 -2.68
N VAL A 41 15.98 15.14 -3.56
CA VAL A 41 14.59 14.75 -3.74
C VAL A 41 14.24 13.63 -2.76
N LYS A 42 13.24 13.88 -1.91
CA LYS A 42 12.61 12.82 -1.11
C LYS A 42 11.62 12.06 -1.98
N LEU A 43 11.67 10.73 -1.93
CA LEU A 43 10.77 9.86 -2.67
C LEU A 43 9.86 9.08 -1.69
N ILE A 44 8.55 9.19 -1.88
CA ILE A 44 7.55 8.37 -1.18
C ILE A 44 6.85 7.51 -2.23
N LEU A 45 6.86 6.20 -2.00
CA LEU A 45 6.16 5.23 -2.83
C LEU A 45 5.11 4.55 -1.96
N THR A 46 3.85 4.59 -2.38
CA THR A 46 2.76 3.85 -1.73
C THR A 46 2.42 2.62 -2.58
N GLY A 47 1.68 1.69 -1.99
CA GLY A 47 1.11 0.58 -2.73
C GLY A 47 0.27 -0.33 -1.84
N SER A 48 -0.94 -0.61 -2.28
CA SER A 48 -1.83 -1.59 -1.64
C SER A 48 -1.30 -3.03 -1.78
N SER A 49 -0.47 -3.28 -2.81
CA SER A 49 0.17 -4.57 -3.06
C SER A 49 1.58 -4.64 -2.48
N SER A 50 1.66 -4.88 -1.16
CA SER A 50 2.96 -4.90 -0.47
C SER A 50 3.93 -5.96 -1.05
N PHE A 51 3.43 -7.10 -1.54
CA PHE A 51 4.27 -8.18 -2.09
C PHE A 51 4.91 -7.83 -3.46
N GLU A 52 4.11 -7.37 -4.43
CA GLU A 52 4.62 -6.99 -5.76
C GLU A 52 5.59 -5.80 -5.66
N LEU A 53 5.21 -4.80 -4.85
CA LEU A 53 6.07 -3.64 -4.62
C LEU A 53 7.35 -4.02 -3.87
N LYS A 54 7.29 -4.89 -2.86
CA LYS A 54 8.50 -5.41 -2.18
C LYS A 54 9.39 -6.20 -3.15
N GLY A 55 8.83 -6.95 -4.10
CA GLY A 55 9.59 -7.65 -5.13
C GLY A 55 10.33 -6.69 -6.07
N GLN A 56 9.62 -5.68 -6.62
CA GLN A 56 10.20 -4.70 -7.54
C GLN A 56 11.20 -3.74 -6.86
N LEU A 57 10.95 -3.38 -5.59
CA LEU A 57 11.79 -2.47 -4.80
C LEU A 57 12.82 -3.19 -3.92
N GLY A 58 12.82 -4.52 -3.88
CA GLY A 58 13.64 -5.31 -2.97
C GLY A 58 15.12 -5.15 -3.27
N GLU A 59 15.56 -5.74 -4.38
CA GLU A 59 16.95 -5.71 -4.81
C GLU A 59 17.47 -4.27 -5.11
N PRO A 60 16.71 -3.39 -5.81
CA PRO A 60 17.25 -2.09 -6.21
C PRO A 60 17.48 -1.11 -5.07
N LEU A 61 16.72 -1.21 -3.97
CA LEU A 61 16.73 -0.24 -2.86
C LEU A 61 17.11 -0.87 -1.50
N THR A 62 17.70 -2.06 -1.48
CA THR A 62 18.20 -2.66 -0.24
C THR A 62 19.15 -1.69 0.48
N GLY A 63 18.89 -1.45 1.77
CA GLY A 63 19.66 -0.51 2.60
C GLY A 63 19.42 0.99 2.33
N ARG A 64 18.60 1.34 1.32
CA ARG A 64 18.34 2.73 0.88
C ARG A 64 16.86 3.10 0.94
N LYS A 65 16.05 2.34 1.67
CA LYS A 65 14.63 2.60 1.89
C LYS A 65 14.24 2.43 3.35
N PHE A 66 13.23 3.19 3.74
CA PHE A 66 12.46 2.96 4.96
C PHE A 66 11.06 2.51 4.56
N THR A 67 10.55 1.43 5.17
CA THR A 67 9.23 0.88 4.85
C THR A 67 8.32 1.09 6.04
N ILE A 68 7.15 1.68 5.78
CA ILE A 68 6.07 1.84 6.75
C ILE A 68 4.92 0.96 6.28
N GLU A 69 4.42 0.12 7.18
CA GLU A 69 3.22 -0.68 6.96
C GLU A 69 2.06 -0.01 7.69
N LEU A 70 0.99 0.26 6.95
CA LEU A 70 -0.23 0.86 7.49
C LEU A 70 -1.24 -0.26 7.76
N PHE A 71 -1.52 -0.48 9.04
CA PHE A 71 -2.54 -1.42 9.49
C PHE A 71 -3.93 -0.79 9.47
N PRO A 72 -4.99 -1.61 9.52
CA PRO A 72 -6.33 -1.13 9.84
C PRO A 72 -6.35 -0.32 11.14
N VAL A 73 -7.36 0.52 11.31
CA VAL A 73 -7.46 1.43 12.45
C VAL A 73 -7.46 0.63 13.74
N SER A 74 -6.61 1.00 14.68
CA SER A 74 -6.51 0.35 15.98
C SER A 74 -7.58 0.86 16.95
N LEU A 75 -7.93 0.04 17.95
CA LEU A 75 -8.79 0.49 19.05
C LEU A 75 -8.17 1.69 19.81
N LEU A 76 -6.85 1.76 19.89
CA LEU A 76 -6.15 2.88 20.52
C LEU A 76 -6.35 4.20 19.76
N GLU A 77 -6.39 4.16 18.43
CA GLU A 77 -6.75 5.33 17.62
C GLU A 77 -8.21 5.71 17.80
N LEU A 78 -9.11 4.72 17.87
CA LEU A 78 -10.53 4.98 18.13
C LEU A 78 -10.81 5.55 19.52
N ARG A 79 -9.99 5.25 20.54
CA ARG A 79 -10.10 5.88 21.87
C ARG A 79 -9.92 7.39 21.85
N LYS A 80 -9.35 7.96 20.79
CA LYS A 80 -9.29 9.43 20.60
C LYS A 80 -10.65 10.03 20.22
N LYS A 81 -11.56 9.21 19.70
CA LYS A 81 -12.89 9.61 19.24
C LYS A 81 -14.03 9.11 20.14
N TYR A 82 -13.89 7.90 20.70
CA TYR A 82 -14.91 7.23 21.49
C TYR A 82 -14.40 6.93 22.90
N ASN A 83 -15.30 6.99 23.89
CA ASN A 83 -15.00 6.56 25.24
C ASN A 83 -15.05 5.02 25.37
N LEU A 84 -14.66 4.49 26.53
CA LEU A 84 -14.61 3.04 26.75
C LEU A 84 -15.99 2.36 26.64
N PHE A 85 -17.05 3.02 27.10
CA PHE A 85 -18.40 2.47 27.04
C PHE A 85 -18.84 2.32 25.57
N GLU A 86 -18.69 3.37 24.75
CA GLU A 86 -19.03 3.33 23.32
C GLU A 86 -18.20 2.29 22.54
N LEU A 87 -16.92 2.14 22.87
CA LEU A 87 -16.07 1.11 22.27
C LEU A 87 -16.50 -0.29 22.67
N SER A 88 -16.91 -0.50 23.93
CA SER A 88 -17.44 -1.77 24.40
C SER A 88 -18.75 -2.13 23.70
N GLU A 89 -19.66 -1.18 23.49
CA GLU A 89 -20.90 -1.41 22.75
C GLU A 89 -20.63 -1.81 21.29
N ARG A 90 -19.63 -1.20 20.66
CA ARG A 90 -19.24 -1.48 19.26
C ARG A 90 -18.30 -2.68 19.10
N LEU A 91 -17.87 -3.31 20.20
CA LEU A 91 -16.90 -4.41 20.15
C LEU A 91 -17.36 -5.56 19.24
N ASN A 92 -18.63 -5.95 19.35
CA ASN A 92 -19.21 -6.99 18.49
C ASN A 92 -19.13 -6.64 17.01
N GLU A 93 -19.35 -5.37 16.67
CA GLU A 93 -19.26 -4.89 15.30
C GLU A 93 -17.81 -4.98 14.78
N PHE A 94 -16.82 -4.58 15.60
CA PHE A 94 -15.41 -4.67 15.24
C PHE A 94 -14.93 -6.12 15.10
N LEU A 95 -15.43 -7.04 15.92
CA LEU A 95 -15.08 -8.46 15.83
C LEU A 95 -15.67 -9.13 14.58
N VAL A 96 -16.85 -8.70 14.14
CA VAL A 96 -17.54 -9.29 12.98
C VAL A 96 -17.04 -8.69 11.66
N TYR A 97 -16.90 -7.35 11.60
CA TYR A 97 -16.60 -6.66 10.34
C TYR A 97 -15.16 -6.14 10.26
N GLY A 98 -14.40 -6.23 11.35
CA GLY A 98 -13.05 -5.69 11.42
C GLY A 98 -13.02 -4.17 11.53
N MET A 99 -11.83 -3.61 11.33
CA MET A 99 -11.53 -2.18 11.54
C MET A 99 -10.87 -1.52 10.33
N TYR A 100 -11.17 -2.02 9.12
CA TYR A 100 -10.78 -1.32 7.90
C TYR A 100 -11.36 0.10 7.90
N PRO A 101 -10.60 1.14 7.52
CA PRO A 101 -11.03 2.54 7.64
C PRO A 101 -12.45 2.78 7.09
N LYS A 102 -12.71 2.30 5.87
CA LYS A 102 -14.02 2.47 5.22
C LYS A 102 -15.16 1.72 5.93
N VAL A 103 -14.88 0.54 6.51
CA VAL A 103 -15.87 -0.26 7.26
C VAL A 103 -16.38 0.50 8.47
N LEU A 104 -15.55 1.36 9.07
CA LEU A 104 -15.93 2.15 10.24
C LEU A 104 -16.87 3.32 9.90
N GLU A 105 -16.99 3.69 8.64
CA GLU A 105 -17.75 4.86 8.17
C GLU A 105 -19.09 4.51 7.52
N ILE A 106 -19.24 3.27 7.03
CA ILE A 106 -20.42 2.83 6.28
C ILE A 106 -21.48 2.17 7.17
N PRO A 107 -22.77 2.19 6.77
CA PRO A 107 -23.86 1.52 7.47
C PRO A 107 -23.62 0.00 7.58
N LYS A 108 -24.20 -0.63 8.60
CA LYS A 108 -24.02 -2.06 8.90
C LYS A 108 -24.44 -2.95 7.72
N GLU A 109 -25.48 -2.54 7.01
CA GLU A 109 -26.08 -3.23 5.88
C GLU A 109 -25.10 -3.29 4.68
N GLU A 110 -24.22 -2.30 4.55
CA GLU A 110 -23.25 -2.19 3.45
C GLU A 110 -21.91 -2.87 3.75
N LYS A 111 -21.58 -3.13 5.03
CA LYS A 111 -20.28 -3.68 5.45
C LYS A 111 -19.98 -5.02 4.81
N ILE A 112 -20.96 -5.92 4.77
CA ILE A 112 -20.78 -7.26 4.19
C ILE A 112 -20.47 -7.17 2.70
N TYR A 113 -21.21 -6.34 1.98
CA TYR A 113 -20.97 -6.15 0.54
C TYR A 113 -19.56 -5.60 0.29
N TYR A 114 -19.17 -4.55 1.01
CA TYR A 114 -17.84 -3.95 0.89
C TYR A 114 -16.71 -4.94 1.22
N LEU A 115 -16.84 -5.71 2.30
CA LEU A 115 -15.85 -6.72 2.68
C LEU A 115 -15.76 -7.84 1.65
N ASN A 116 -16.89 -8.28 1.08
CA ASN A 116 -16.89 -9.27 0.03
C ASN A 116 -16.19 -8.77 -1.24
N GLU A 117 -16.41 -7.51 -1.63
CA GLU A 117 -15.69 -6.89 -2.76
C GLU A 117 -14.17 -6.87 -2.54
N ILE A 118 -13.73 -6.54 -1.31
CA ILE A 118 -12.30 -6.63 -0.93
C ILE A 118 -11.81 -8.07 -1.10
N ILE A 119 -12.50 -9.04 -0.50
CA ILE A 119 -12.11 -10.46 -0.53
C ILE A 119 -12.01 -10.95 -1.98
N VAL A 120 -13.01 -10.68 -2.80
CA VAL A 120 -13.04 -11.07 -4.22
C VAL A 120 -11.86 -10.47 -4.97
N SER A 121 -11.58 -9.18 -4.75
CA SER A 121 -10.46 -8.48 -5.40
C SER A 121 -9.10 -9.09 -5.05
N TYR A 122 -8.87 -9.40 -3.78
CA TYR A 122 -7.62 -10.00 -3.32
C TYR A 122 -7.50 -11.48 -3.70
N LEU A 123 -8.57 -12.28 -3.57
CA LEU A 123 -8.55 -13.69 -3.99
C LEU A 123 -8.31 -13.83 -5.49
N LEU A 124 -8.97 -13.00 -6.32
CA LEU A 124 -8.74 -12.99 -7.76
C LEU A 124 -7.27 -12.68 -8.07
N LYS A 125 -6.70 -11.69 -7.39
CA LYS A 125 -5.28 -11.34 -7.53
C LYS A 125 -4.35 -12.50 -7.14
N ASP A 126 -4.63 -13.16 -6.02
CA ASP A 126 -3.82 -14.28 -5.53
C ASP A 126 -3.90 -15.48 -6.48
N ILE A 127 -5.08 -15.79 -7.03
CA ILE A 127 -5.26 -16.84 -8.04
C ILE A 127 -4.46 -16.52 -9.30
N LEU A 128 -4.57 -15.31 -9.84
CA LEU A 128 -3.82 -14.90 -11.03
C LEU A 128 -2.31 -14.93 -10.80
N THR A 129 -1.86 -14.53 -9.60
CA THR A 129 -0.46 -14.61 -9.20
C THR A 129 0.01 -16.06 -9.11
N PHE A 130 -0.80 -16.94 -8.51
CA PHE A 130 -0.53 -18.37 -8.40
C PHE A 130 -0.44 -19.07 -9.76
N GLU A 131 -1.37 -18.77 -10.69
CA GLU A 131 -1.32 -19.32 -12.06
C GLU A 131 -0.06 -18.89 -12.82
N LYS A 132 0.36 -17.62 -12.67
CA LYS A 132 1.62 -17.14 -13.26
C LYS A 132 2.83 -17.89 -12.70
N ILE A 133 2.85 -18.19 -11.39
CA ILE A 133 3.91 -19.01 -10.77
C ILE A 133 3.90 -20.44 -11.33
N LYS A 134 2.72 -21.03 -11.54
CA LYS A 134 2.59 -22.37 -12.12
C LYS A 134 3.09 -22.44 -13.57
N ASN A 135 2.82 -21.41 -14.37
CA ASN A 135 3.22 -21.34 -15.77
C ASN A 135 4.68 -20.87 -15.99
N SER A 136 5.34 -20.32 -14.97
CA SER A 136 6.75 -19.90 -15.03
C SER A 136 7.76 -21.06 -15.03
N LYS A 137 7.31 -22.30 -14.83
CA LYS A 137 8.13 -23.51 -15.02
C LYS A 137 7.84 -24.14 -16.38
N THR A 138 8.17 -23.45 -17.47
CA THR A 138 8.29 -24.06 -18.80
C THR A 138 9.35 -23.32 -19.60
#